data_AF-A0A959CU61-F1
#
_entry.id   AF-A0A959CU61-F1
#
_cell.length_a   1.000
_cell.length_b   1.000
_cell.length_c   1.000
_cell.angle_alpha   90.00
_cell.angle_beta   90.00
_cell.angle_gamma   90.00
#
_symmetry.space_group_name_H-M   'P 1'
#
loop_
_entity.id
_entity.type
_entity.pdbx_description
1 polymer ?
#
loop_
_entity_poly.entity_id
_entity_poly.type
_entity_poly.pdbx_seq_one_letter_code
_entity_poly.pdbx_strand_id
1 'polypeptide(L)'
;FCYWISPPRLAQDKTSGLVYAGEADILNLALFGMTAKEWRTQNPEAKGNIRDQATTEQLLVLANLEAINAELIRQGLSQDERVIRLNEAAITQMRSILASPSASKLPPTGK
;
A
#
# COMPACT_ATOMS: atom_id res chain seq x y z
N PHE A 1 2.73 -14.32 13.84
CA PHE A 1 3.76 -13.60 13.06
C PHE A 1 3.09 -12.97 11.84
N CYS A 2 2.67 -11.69 11.94
CA CYS A 2 1.82 -10.98 10.97
C CYS A 2 2.47 -9.67 10.46
N TYR A 3 3.80 -9.59 10.44
CA TYR A 3 4.51 -8.34 10.10
C TYR A 3 4.26 -7.85 8.65
N TRP A 4 3.81 -8.73 7.75
CA TRP A 4 3.47 -8.36 6.37
C TRP A 4 2.04 -7.83 6.21
N ILE A 5 1.14 -8.09 7.17
CA ILE A 5 -0.28 -7.74 7.01
C ILE A 5 -0.51 -6.26 7.35
N SER A 6 0.19 -5.71 8.35
CA SER A 6 0.04 -4.29 8.70
C SER A 6 1.06 -3.41 7.96
N PRO A 7 0.63 -2.28 7.36
CA PRO A 7 1.55 -1.34 6.74
C PRO A 7 2.54 -0.79 7.77
N PRO A 8 3.83 -0.67 7.42
CA PRO A 8 4.79 0.01 8.28
C PRO A 8 4.50 1.51 8.29
N ARG A 9 4.72 2.17 9.43
CA ARG A 9 4.68 3.63 9.48
C ARG A 9 5.90 4.18 8.77
N LEU A 10 5.68 5.01 7.76
CA LEU A 10 6.78 5.68 7.06
C LEU A 10 7.31 6.83 7.93
N ALA A 11 8.62 6.90 8.07
CA ALA A 11 9.31 8.06 8.61
C ALA A 11 9.65 9.02 7.46
N GLN A 12 9.77 10.31 7.78
CA GLN A 12 9.96 11.40 6.82
C GLN A 12 11.28 11.30 6.03
N ASP A 13 12.24 10.51 6.52
CA ASP A 13 13.50 10.20 5.85
C ASP A 13 13.34 9.19 4.71
N LYS A 14 12.40 8.23 4.84
CA LYS A 14 12.10 7.22 3.81
C LYS A 14 11.41 7.78 2.55
N THR A 15 10.98 9.04 2.58
CA THR A 15 10.43 9.71 1.38
C THR A 15 11.54 10.35 0.53
N SER A 16 12.79 10.35 1.00
CA SER A 16 13.94 10.89 0.28
C SER A 16 14.27 10.02 -0.96
N GLY A 17 13.74 10.42 -2.12
CA GLY A 17 13.91 9.67 -3.38
C GLY A 17 12.63 9.51 -4.20
N LEU A 18 11.49 10.00 -3.69
CA LEU A 18 10.20 9.94 -4.38
C LEU A 18 10.13 10.75 -5.67
N VAL A 19 11.03 11.70 -5.88
CA VAL A 19 11.12 12.52 -7.10
C VAL A 19 11.14 11.68 -8.39
N TYR A 20 11.59 10.41 -8.31
CA TYR A 20 11.63 9.48 -9.45
C TYR A 20 10.64 8.32 -9.34
N ALA A 21 9.80 8.27 -8.32
CA ALA A 21 8.83 7.21 -8.11
C ALA A 21 7.57 7.46 -8.96
N GLY A 22 7.13 6.43 -9.70
CA GLY A 22 5.84 6.47 -10.38
C GLY A 22 4.67 6.41 -9.38
N GLU A 23 3.47 6.78 -9.83
CA GLU A 23 2.27 6.75 -8.98
C GLU A 23 1.98 5.36 -8.40
N ALA A 24 2.30 4.28 -9.13
CA ALA A 24 2.19 2.92 -8.61
C ALA A 24 3.15 2.65 -7.45
N ASP A 25 4.35 3.23 -7.46
CA ASP A 25 5.32 3.09 -6.37
C ASP A 25 4.93 3.91 -5.15
N ILE A 26 4.29 5.09 -5.32
CA ILE A 26 3.72 5.87 -4.20
C ILE A 26 2.71 5.01 -3.42
N LEU A 27 1.81 4.32 -4.13
CA LEU A 27 0.82 3.45 -3.52
C LEU A 27 1.45 2.22 -2.85
N ASN A 28 2.45 1.62 -3.50
CA ASN A 28 3.17 0.47 -2.94
C ASN A 28 3.95 0.85 -1.67
N LEU A 29 4.60 2.02 -1.66
CA LEU A 29 5.28 2.54 -0.48
C LEU A 29 4.30 2.82 0.67
N ALA A 30 3.16 3.42 0.37
CA ALA A 30 2.14 3.72 1.37
C ALA A 30 1.59 2.46 2.05
N LEU A 31 1.40 1.36 1.30
CA LEU A 31 0.79 0.13 1.82
C LEU A 31 1.81 -0.91 2.32
N PHE A 32 2.89 -1.14 1.56
CA PHE A 32 3.87 -2.21 1.82
C PHE A 32 5.20 -1.69 2.37
N GLY A 33 5.43 -0.37 2.33
CA GLY A 33 6.68 0.24 2.78
C GLY A 33 7.89 -0.02 1.88
N MET A 34 7.66 -0.48 0.64
CA MET A 34 8.69 -0.71 -0.37
C MET A 34 8.12 -0.54 -1.78
N THR A 35 9.01 -0.24 -2.73
CA THR A 35 8.72 -0.18 -4.16
C THR A 35 8.59 -1.57 -4.78
N ALA A 36 8.03 -1.66 -5.99
CA ALA A 36 7.98 -2.92 -6.72
C ALA A 36 9.38 -3.49 -7.02
N LYS A 37 10.35 -2.60 -7.26
CA LYS A 37 11.74 -2.98 -7.52
C LYS A 37 12.41 -3.56 -6.28
N GLU A 38 12.29 -2.89 -5.13
CA GLU A 38 12.84 -3.40 -3.86
C GLU A 38 12.23 -4.75 -3.49
N TRP A 39 10.91 -4.90 -3.67
CA TRP A 39 10.24 -6.16 -3.46
C TRP A 39 10.78 -7.27 -4.36
N ARG A 40 10.99 -6.98 -5.66
CA ARG A 40 11.54 -7.97 -6.59
C ARG A 40 12.97 -8.38 -6.24
N THR A 41 13.80 -7.43 -5.79
CA THR A 41 15.16 -7.71 -5.31
C THR A 41 15.14 -8.64 -4.09
N GLN A 42 14.17 -8.47 -3.18
CA GLN A 42 14.00 -9.32 -2.00
C GLN A 42 13.36 -10.68 -2.31
N ASN A 43 12.62 -10.78 -3.42
CA ASN A 43 11.85 -11.97 -3.80
C ASN A 43 12.20 -12.41 -5.24
N PRO A 44 13.45 -12.78 -5.53
CA PRO A 44 13.90 -13.08 -6.90
C PRO A 44 13.19 -14.30 -7.51
N GLU A 45 12.82 -15.28 -6.68
CA GLU A 45 12.18 -16.53 -7.09
C GLU A 45 10.64 -16.43 -7.15
N ALA A 46 10.05 -15.32 -6.69
CA ALA A 46 8.61 -15.16 -6.68
C ALA A 46 8.08 -14.89 -8.09
N LYS A 47 7.04 -15.62 -8.49
CA LYS A 47 6.32 -15.38 -9.74
C LYS A 47 5.39 -14.18 -9.57
N GLY A 48 5.40 -13.25 -10.53
CA GLY A 48 4.55 -12.06 -10.54
C GLY A 48 5.17 -10.85 -9.84
N ASN A 49 4.33 -9.94 -9.36
CA ASN A 49 4.74 -8.71 -8.66
C ASN A 49 4.19 -8.66 -7.23
N ILE A 50 4.53 -7.62 -6.47
CA ILE A 50 4.11 -7.45 -5.08
C ILE A 50 2.59 -7.50 -4.88
N ARG A 51 1.81 -6.98 -5.84
CA ARG A 51 0.35 -6.96 -5.77
C ARG A 51 -0.26 -8.36 -5.99
N ASP A 52 0.42 -9.24 -6.72
CA ASP A 52 0.00 -10.64 -6.87
C ASP A 52 0.17 -11.43 -5.57
N GLN A 53 1.02 -10.94 -4.65
CA GLN A 53 1.24 -11.54 -3.33
C GLN A 53 0.46 -10.84 -2.22
N ALA A 54 -0.35 -9.84 -2.55
CA ALA A 54 -1.14 -9.10 -1.58
C ALA A 54 -2.41 -9.88 -1.17
N THR A 55 -2.83 -9.73 0.08
CA THR A 55 -4.10 -10.31 0.54
C THR A 55 -5.29 -9.53 -0.04
N THR A 56 -6.49 -10.13 0.01
CA THR A 56 -7.72 -9.46 -0.41
C THR A 56 -7.95 -8.13 0.32
N GLU A 57 -7.66 -8.09 1.62
CA GLU A 57 -7.75 -6.88 2.44
C GLU A 57 -6.78 -5.81 1.97
N GLN A 58 -5.53 -6.20 1.66
CA GLN A 58 -4.53 -5.27 1.14
C GLN A 58 -4.91 -4.74 -0.24
N LEU A 59 -5.46 -5.58 -1.12
CA LEU A 59 -5.95 -5.16 -2.43
C LEU A 59 -7.13 -4.18 -2.31
N LEU A 60 -8.04 -4.42 -1.35
CA LEU A 60 -9.15 -3.52 -1.07
C LEU A 60 -8.65 -2.14 -0.61
N VAL A 61 -7.69 -2.12 0.33
CA VAL A 61 -7.07 -0.87 0.78
C VAL A 61 -6.35 -0.19 -0.38
N LEU A 62 -5.61 -0.93 -1.22
CA LEU A 62 -4.90 -0.38 -2.37
C LEU A 62 -5.86 0.31 -3.36
N ALA A 63 -6.99 -0.31 -3.68
CA ALA A 63 -8.02 0.29 -4.55
C ALA A 63 -8.58 1.59 -3.96
N ASN A 64 -8.74 1.66 -2.63
CA ASN A 64 -9.17 2.90 -1.98
C ASN A 64 -8.05 3.96 -1.98
N LEU A 65 -6.79 3.56 -1.79
CA LEU A 65 -5.66 4.48 -1.88
C LEU A 65 -5.53 5.10 -3.27
N GLU A 66 -5.88 4.40 -4.35
CA GLU A 66 -5.94 4.97 -5.70
C GLU A 66 -6.92 6.15 -5.78
N ALA A 67 -8.12 6.00 -5.22
CA ALA A 67 -9.12 7.06 -5.17
C ALA A 67 -8.69 8.24 -4.30
N ILE A 68 -8.13 7.97 -3.11
CA ILE A 68 -7.58 9.01 -2.23
C ILE A 68 -6.44 9.75 -2.92
N ASN A 69 -5.54 9.02 -3.57
CA ASN A 69 -4.39 9.59 -4.26
C ASN A 69 -4.81 10.55 -5.38
N ALA A 70 -5.81 10.15 -6.18
CA ALA A 70 -6.38 11.01 -7.21
C ALA A 70 -6.91 12.34 -6.61
N GLU A 71 -7.58 12.28 -5.46
CA GLU A 71 -8.04 13.47 -4.77
C GLU A 71 -6.89 14.36 -4.28
N LEU A 72 -5.86 13.78 -3.68
CA LEU A 72 -4.71 14.55 -3.20
C LEU A 72 -3.93 15.21 -4.36
N ILE A 73 -3.88 14.57 -5.54
CA ILE A 73 -3.34 15.19 -6.76
C ILE A 73 -4.19 16.40 -7.16
N ARG A 74 -5.52 16.29 -7.14
CA ARG A 74 -6.43 17.42 -7.45
C ARG A 74 -6.25 18.59 -6.50
N GLN A 75 -5.94 18.30 -5.24
CA GLN A 75 -5.63 19.32 -4.22
C GLN A 75 -4.23 19.95 -4.39
N GLY A 76 -3.41 19.47 -5.33
CA GLY A 76 -2.10 20.02 -5.63
C GLY A 76 -1.00 19.60 -4.66
N LEU A 77 -1.19 18.52 -3.90
CA LEU A 77 -0.18 18.06 -2.94
C LEU A 77 1.02 17.42 -3.62
N SER A 78 2.20 17.66 -3.06
CA SER A 78 3.44 17.01 -3.48
C SER A 78 3.42 15.50 -3.22
N GLN A 79 4.21 14.73 -3.96
CA GLN A 79 4.31 13.28 -3.76
C GLN A 79 4.72 12.90 -2.32
N ASP A 80 5.63 13.65 -1.72
CA ASP A 80 6.10 13.44 -0.35
C ASP A 80 4.97 13.62 0.67
N GLU A 81 4.15 14.66 0.52
CA GLU A 81 2.98 14.85 1.38
C GLU A 81 1.93 13.76 1.15
N ARG A 82 1.72 13.37 -0.11
CA ARG A 82 0.74 12.34 -0.48
C ARG A 82 1.09 10.99 0.13
N VAL A 83 2.34 10.54 0.04
CA VAL A 83 2.71 9.20 0.54
C VAL A 83 2.49 9.07 2.04
N ILE A 84 2.72 10.15 2.81
CA ILE A 84 2.50 10.15 4.26
C ILE A 84 1.01 10.02 4.56
N ARG A 85 0.16 10.83 3.92
CA ARG A 85 -1.30 10.76 4.10
C ARG A 85 -1.88 9.42 3.64
N LEU A 86 -1.37 8.87 2.55
CA LEU A 86 -1.76 7.55 2.05
C LEU A 86 -1.34 6.45 3.03
N ASN A 87 -0.14 6.52 3.62
CA ASN A 87 0.30 5.56 4.61
C ASN A 87 -0.56 5.59 5.88
N GLU A 88 -0.93 6.79 6.35
CA GLU A 88 -1.85 6.94 7.49
C GLU A 88 -3.23 6.35 7.20
N ALA A 89 -3.76 6.60 5.99
CA ALA A 89 -5.01 6.00 5.54
C ALA A 89 -4.91 4.47 5.44
N ALA A 90 -3.81 3.94 4.89
CA ALA A 90 -3.57 2.51 4.76
C ALA A 90 -3.53 1.82 6.13
N ILE A 91 -2.78 2.38 7.08
CA ILE A 91 -2.69 1.87 8.46
C ILE A 91 -4.07 1.85 9.12
N THR A 92 -4.82 2.95 8.97
CA THR A 92 -6.16 3.08 9.58
C THR A 92 -7.12 2.04 9.00
N GLN A 93 -7.18 1.92 7.68
CA GLN A 93 -8.08 0.97 7.01
C GLN A 93 -7.71 -0.48 7.31
N MET A 94 -6.42 -0.84 7.26
CA MET A 94 -5.98 -2.20 7.59
C MET A 94 -6.33 -2.56 9.03
N ARG A 95 -6.15 -1.63 9.99
CA ARG A 95 -6.58 -1.85 11.38
C ARG A 95 -8.08 -2.09 11.48
N SER A 96 -8.89 -1.27 10.80
CA SER A 96 -10.35 -1.41 10.81
C SER A 96 -10.82 -2.72 10.19
N ILE A 97 -10.22 -3.15 9.08
CA ILE A 97 -10.58 -4.41 8.41
C ILE A 97 -10.22 -5.60 9.27
N LEU A 98 -8.99 -5.63 9.82
CA LEU A 98 -8.50 -6.74 10.64
C LEU A 98 -9.18 -6.83 12.02
N ALA A 99 -9.64 -5.70 12.56
CA ALA A 99 -10.40 -5.68 13.82
C ALA A 99 -11.87 -6.07 13.65
N SER A 100 -12.37 -6.13 12.41
CA SER A 100 -13.77 -6.47 12.12
C SER A 100 -13.94 -7.99 11.99
N PRO A 101 -14.79 -8.64 12.82
CA PRO A 101 -15.12 -10.06 12.69
C PRO A 101 -15.79 -10.43 11.35
N SER A 102 -16.25 -9.42 10.60
CA SER A 102 -17.00 -9.56 9.36
C SER A 102 -16.12 -9.66 8.10
N ALA A 103 -14.82 -9.36 8.19
CA ALA A 103 -13.90 -9.48 7.04
C ALA A 103 -13.80 -10.93 6.52
N SER A 104 -14.11 -11.91 7.37
CA SER A 104 -14.20 -13.34 7.03
C SER A 104 -15.34 -13.71 6.07
N LYS A 105 -16.13 -12.76 5.56
CA LYS A 105 -17.26 -12.99 4.63
C LYS A 105 -17.07 -12.39 3.23
N LEU A 106 -15.84 -12.14 2.80
CA LEU A 106 -15.59 -11.86 1.39
C LEU A 106 -15.59 -13.18 0.61
N PRO A 107 -16.41 -13.32 -0.45
CA PRO A 107 -16.34 -14.50 -1.30
C PRO A 107 -14.93 -14.61 -1.88
N PRO A 108 -14.35 -15.83 -1.97
CA PRO A 108 -13.06 -16.00 -2.59
C PRO A 108 -13.14 -15.53 -4.05
N THR A 109 -12.41 -14.49 -4.41
CA THR A 109 -12.21 -14.13 -5.82
C THR A 109 -11.28 -15.18 -6.41
N GLY A 110 -11.90 -16.19 -7.00
CA GLY A 110 -11.22 -17.25 -7.73
C GLY A 110 -10.36 -16.69 -8.87
N LYS A 111 -9.14 -17.20 -8.96
CA LYS A 111 -8.51 -17.50 -10.24
C LYS A 111 -8.64 -19.00 -10.47
#